data_AF-A0A7S2H4E6-F1
#
_entry.id   AF-A0A7S2H4E6-F1
#
_cell.length_a   1.000
_cell.length_b   1.000
_cell.length_c   1.000
_cell.angle_alpha   90.00
_cell.angle_beta   90.00
_cell.angle_gamma   90.00
#
_symmetry.space_group_name_H-M   'P 1'
#
loop_
_entity.id
_entity.type
_entity.pdbx_description
1 polymer ?
#
loop_
_entity_poly.entity_id
_entity_poly.type
_entity_poly.pdbx_seq_one_letter_code
_entity_poly.pdbx_strand_id
1 'polypeptide(L)'
;LSVEDYSRPTPFNMTLPGKSTSGLFCRSLLLPVDMKAPLGPKVFIWGEPVLRRYYTVYDLAEKKIGFTPAKQPTESSSGGLRAVGAPPPGSLVSGAPLAAAEG
;
A
#
# COMPACT_ATOMS: atom_id res chain seq x y z
N LEU A 1 7.56 7.74 10.22
CA LEU A 1 6.99 6.86 9.18
C LEU A 1 7.69 5.53 9.31
N SER A 2 6.98 4.53 9.83
CA SER A 2 7.55 3.20 10.00
C SER A 2 7.46 2.41 8.69
N VAL A 3 8.07 1.22 8.62
CA VAL A 3 8.07 0.40 7.40
C VAL A 3 6.66 -0.10 7.05
N GLU A 4 5.83 -0.30 8.06
CA GLU A 4 4.44 -0.75 7.96
C GLU A 4 3.55 0.28 7.26
N ASP A 5 3.87 1.57 7.37
CA ASP A 5 3.12 2.65 6.74
C ASP A 5 3.24 2.63 5.20
N TYR A 6 4.20 1.91 4.65
CA TYR A 6 4.39 1.78 3.19
C TYR A 6 3.54 0.67 2.56
N SER A 7 2.99 -0.25 3.37
CA SER A 7 2.17 -1.37 2.89
C SER A 7 0.67 -1.07 2.94
N ARG A 8 0.25 0.14 3.34
CA ARG A 8 -1.16 0.52 3.46
C ARG A 8 -1.66 1.10 2.12
N PRO A 9 -2.51 0.38 1.36
CA PRO A 9 -2.99 0.85 0.06
C PRO A 9 -4.14 1.87 0.18
N THR A 10 -4.78 1.93 1.36
CA THR A 10 -5.93 2.80 1.59
C THR A 10 -5.47 4.19 2.00
N PRO A 11 -6.22 5.25 1.61
CA PRO A 11 -5.98 6.58 2.14
C PRO A 11 -6.08 6.57 3.66
N PHE A 12 -5.30 7.44 4.29
CA PHE A 12 -5.36 7.67 5.74
C PHE A 12 -5.78 9.11 6.02
N ASN A 13 -6.46 9.34 7.15
CA ASN A 13 -6.82 10.67 7.58
C ASN A 13 -5.58 11.40 8.12
N MET A 14 -5.32 12.60 7.61
CA MET A 14 -4.19 13.44 8.01
C MET A 14 -4.65 14.86 8.31
N THR A 15 -4.21 15.43 9.43
CA THR A 15 -4.43 16.84 9.77
C THR A 15 -3.51 17.71 8.92
N LEU A 16 -4.09 18.65 8.17
CA LEU A 16 -3.32 19.54 7.32
C LEU A 16 -2.76 20.71 8.14
N PRO A 17 -1.48 21.09 7.96
CA PRO A 17 -0.92 22.25 8.65
C PRO A 17 -1.72 23.50 8.30
N GLY A 18 -2.25 24.19 9.32
CA GLY A 18 -3.10 25.38 9.15
C GLY A 18 -4.60 25.12 8.96
N LYS A 19 -5.05 23.86 9.02
CA LYS A 19 -6.47 23.49 8.97
C LYS A 19 -6.82 22.62 10.18
N SER A 20 -7.88 22.97 10.92
CA SER A 20 -8.40 22.16 12.04
C SER A 20 -9.10 20.87 11.60
N THR A 21 -9.19 20.63 10.29
CA THR A 21 -9.92 19.49 9.70
C THR A 21 -8.93 18.43 9.20
N SER A 22 -9.19 17.17 9.56
CA SER A 22 -8.54 16.01 8.94
C SER A 22 -9.10 15.76 7.53
N GLY A 23 -8.23 15.41 6.58
CA GLY A 23 -8.62 15.01 5.23
C GLY A 23 -8.01 13.67 4.83
N LEU A 24 -8.63 12.99 3.87
CA LEU A 24 -8.08 11.77 3.28
C LEU A 24 -6.82 12.10 2.47
N PHE A 25 -5.74 11.41 2.80
CA PHE A 25 -4.46 11.54 2.13
C PHE A 25 -4.08 10.21 1.47
N CYS A 26 -3.84 10.26 0.16
CA CYS A 26 -3.30 9.13 -0.61
C CYS A 26 -1.78 9.27 -0.69
N ARG A 27 -1.06 8.18 -0.35
CA ARG A 27 0.41 8.15 -0.46
C ARG A 27 0.83 7.33 -1.66
N SER A 28 1.92 7.74 -2.30
CA SER A 28 2.59 6.92 -3.31
C SER A 28 3.17 5.65 -2.66
N LEU A 29 3.00 4.52 -3.34
CA LEU A 29 3.59 3.23 -2.94
C LEU A 29 4.97 2.99 -3.58
N LEU A 30 5.57 4.03 -4.19
CA LEU A 30 6.93 3.99 -4.70
C LEU A 30 7.91 4.40 -3.61
N LEU A 31 8.91 3.55 -3.36
CA LEU A 31 9.99 3.82 -2.42
C LEU A 31 11.32 3.97 -3.18
N PRO A 32 12.01 5.13 -3.09
CA PRO A 32 13.37 5.23 -3.59
C PRO A 32 14.30 4.40 -2.70
N VAL A 33 14.98 3.43 -3.29
CA VAL A 33 15.94 2.57 -2.59
C VAL A 33 17.30 2.73 -3.25
N ASP A 34 18.30 3.12 -2.47
CA ASP A 34 19.69 3.12 -2.90
C ASP A 34 20.26 1.69 -2.77
N MET A 35 20.36 0.99 -3.89
CA MET A 35 20.87 -0.36 -3.94
C MET A 35 22.37 -0.39 -4.17
N LYS A 36 23.09 -0.84 -3.15
CA LYS A 36 24.53 -1.14 -3.24
C LYS A 36 24.77 -2.36 -4.14
N ALA A 37 26.02 -2.56 -4.53
CA ALA A 37 26.44 -3.78 -5.24
C ALA A 37 26.01 -5.03 -4.46
N PRO A 38 25.53 -6.10 -5.12
CA PRO A 38 25.65 -6.39 -6.56
C PRO A 38 24.48 -5.90 -7.44
N LEU A 39 23.38 -5.42 -6.89
CA LEU A 39 22.17 -5.08 -7.65
C LEU A 39 22.31 -3.74 -8.40
N GLY A 40 22.87 -2.73 -7.73
CA GLY A 40 23.15 -1.41 -8.32
C GLY A 40 21.91 -0.53 -8.56
N PRO A 41 22.11 0.71 -9.03
CA PRO A 41 21.11 1.79 -8.98
C PRO A 41 19.99 1.70 -10.04
N LYS A 42 20.00 0.70 -10.93
CA LYS A 42 19.08 0.60 -12.07
C LYS A 42 18.05 -0.54 -11.90
N VAL A 43 17.80 -0.92 -10.66
CA VAL A 43 16.90 -2.02 -10.31
C VAL A 43 15.62 -1.47 -9.70
N PHE A 44 14.49 -2.01 -10.14
CA PHE A 44 13.20 -1.82 -9.51
C PHE A 44 12.80 -3.09 -8.76
N ILE A 45 12.21 -2.92 -7.57
CA ILE A 45 11.52 -3.99 -6.87
C ILE A 45 10.02 -3.81 -7.09
N TRP A 46 9.41 -4.81 -7.71
CA TRP A 46 7.96 -4.89 -7.84
C TRP A 46 7.39 -5.69 -6.69
N GLY A 47 7.09 -4.99 -5.59
CA GLY A 47 6.46 -5.56 -4.41
C GLY A 47 4.94 -5.73 -4.56
N GLU A 48 4.27 -5.81 -3.40
CA GLU A 48 2.82 -5.95 -3.27
C GLU A 48 1.98 -5.07 -4.22
N PRO A 49 2.28 -3.76 -4.43
CA PRO A 49 1.43 -2.91 -5.27
C PRO A 49 1.30 -3.42 -6.72
N VAL A 50 2.37 -3.98 -7.28
CA VAL A 50 2.36 -4.57 -8.63
C VAL A 50 1.70 -5.94 -8.60
N LEU A 51 2.02 -6.76 -7.59
CA LEU A 51 1.51 -8.14 -7.46
C LEU A 51 0.01 -8.21 -7.15
N ARG A 52 -0.58 -7.16 -6.56
CA ARG A 52 -2.04 -7.07 -6.39
C ARG A 52 -2.78 -6.73 -7.68
N ARG A 53 -2.10 -6.03 -8.60
CA ARG A 53 -2.68 -5.60 -9.88
C ARG A 53 -2.53 -6.68 -10.95
N TYR A 54 -1.44 -7.43 -10.93
CA TYR A 54 -1.12 -8.45 -11.92
C TYR A 54 -0.94 -9.82 -11.28
N TYR A 55 -1.57 -10.83 -11.88
CA TYR A 55 -1.22 -12.21 -11.63
C TYR A 55 0.12 -12.51 -12.31
N THR A 56 1.06 -13.06 -11.55
CA THR A 56 2.44 -13.25 -11.98
C THR A 56 2.76 -14.74 -12.02
N VAL A 57 3.23 -15.24 -13.17
CA VAL A 57 3.68 -16.62 -13.36
C VAL A 57 5.20 -16.63 -13.43
N TYR A 58 5.83 -17.47 -12.59
CA TYR A 58 7.27 -17.67 -12.59
C TYR A 58 7.58 -19.00 -13.29
N ASP A 59 8.04 -18.92 -14.53
CA ASP A 59 8.54 -20.08 -15.27
C ASP A 59 10.05 -20.20 -15.05
N LEU A 60 10.42 -21.06 -14.09
CA LEU A 60 11.82 -21.28 -13.73
C LEU A 60 12.58 -22.09 -14.80
N ALA A 61 11.89 -22.95 -15.56
CA ALA A 61 12.52 -23.77 -16.60
C ALA A 61 12.96 -22.88 -17.77
N GLU A 62 12.07 -22.01 -18.23
CA GLU A 62 12.32 -21.08 -19.34
C GLU A 62 12.98 -19.77 -18.89
N LYS A 63 13.17 -19.57 -17.58
CA LYS A 63 13.71 -18.34 -16.96
C LYS A 63 12.92 -17.09 -17.36
N LYS A 64 11.59 -17.17 -17.32
CA LYS A 64 10.67 -16.09 -17.73
C LYS A 64 9.66 -15.79 -16.64
N ILE A 65 9.19 -14.54 -16.66
CA ILE A 65 8.11 -14.08 -15.78
C ILE A 65 6.99 -13.54 -16.67
N GLY A 66 5.79 -14.10 -16.51
CA GLY A 66 4.58 -13.65 -17.20
C GLY A 66 3.70 -12.80 -16.29
N PHE A 67 3.07 -11.77 -16.86
CA PHE A 67 2.11 -10.91 -16.16
C PHE A 67 0.78 -10.89 -16.92
N THR A 68 -0.33 -10.94 -16.18
CA THR A 68 -1.68 -10.70 -16.72
C THR A 68 -2.50 -9.95 -15.68
N PRO A 69 -3.47 -9.10 -16.05
CA PRO A 69 -4.33 -8.43 -15.07
C PRO A 69 -4.96 -9.43 -14.10
N ALA A 70 -4.83 -9.16 -12.79
CA ALA A 70 -5.45 -9.98 -11.76
C ALA A 70 -6.96 -9.74 -11.72
N LYS A 71 -7.75 -10.78 -11.41
CA LYS A 71 -9.17 -10.63 -11.10
C LYS A 71 -9.33 -9.78 -9.84
N GLN A 72 -9.84 -8.56 -10.00
CA GLN A 72 -10.12 -7.68 -8.86
C GLN A 72 -11.45 -8.11 -8.20
N PRO A 73 -11.55 -8.05 -6.86
CA PRO A 73 -12.82 -8.22 -6.19
C PRO A 73 -13.81 -7.14 -6.65
N THR A 74 -15.04 -7.53 -6.97
CA THR A 74 -16.11 -6.58 -7.25
C THR A 74 -16.45 -5.84 -5.97
N GLU A 75 -16.60 -4.51 -6.04
CA GLU A 75 -16.91 -3.62 -4.91
C GLU A 75 -18.35 -3.81 -4.35
N SER A 76 -18.79 -5.05 -4.14
CA SER A 76 -20.10 -5.41 -3.60
C SER A 76 -20.08 -5.76 -2.11
N SER A 77 -18.92 -5.60 -1.46
CA SER A 77 -18.81 -5.62 -0.01
C SER A 77 -18.17 -4.30 0.42
N SER A 78 -18.94 -3.48 1.12
CA SER A 78 -18.59 -2.19 1.73
C SER A 78 -17.48 -2.24 2.80
N GLY A 79 -16.60 -3.23 2.72
CA GLY A 79 -15.34 -3.30 3.43
C GLY A 79 -14.25 -3.40 2.38
N GLY A 80 -13.64 -2.26 2.02
CA GLY A 80 -12.39 -2.27 1.27
C GLY A 80 -11.43 -3.29 1.88
N LEU A 81 -10.63 -3.96 1.04
CA LEU A 81 -9.67 -4.97 1.47
C LEU A 81 -9.04 -4.56 2.79
N ARG A 82 -9.31 -5.31 3.87
CA ARG A 82 -8.69 -5.01 5.17
C ARG A 82 -7.20 -5.04 4.92
N ALA A 83 -6.56 -3.87 4.98
CA ALA A 83 -5.11 -3.78 4.89
C ALA A 83 -4.58 -4.76 5.95
N VAL A 84 -3.81 -5.75 5.52
CA VAL A 84 -3.16 -6.67 6.45
C VAL A 84 -2.33 -5.80 7.39
N GLY A 85 -2.64 -5.80 8.69
CA GLY A 85 -2.03 -4.87 9.66
C GLY A 85 -2.71 -3.50 9.80
N ALA A 86 -3.98 -3.34 9.40
CA ALA A 86 -4.79 -2.20 9.84
C ALA A 86 -4.72 -2.10 11.38
N PRO A 87 -4.30 -0.95 11.93
CA PRO A 87 -4.26 -0.81 13.37
C PRO A 87 -5.69 -0.93 13.91
N PRO A 88 -5.85 -1.42 15.15
CA PRO A 88 -7.16 -1.49 15.77
C PRO A 88 -7.80 -0.08 15.81
N PRO A 89 -9.15 0.00 15.73
CA PRO A 89 -9.86 1.28 15.87
C PRO A 89 -9.41 2.02 17.14
N GLY A 90 -9.16 3.32 17.04
CA GLY A 90 -8.69 4.14 18.16
C GLY A 90 -7.19 4.06 18.47
N SER A 91 -6.41 3.34 17.65
CA SER A 91 -4.95 3.37 17.74
C SER A 91 -4.40 4.78 17.47
N LEU A 92 -3.37 5.18 18.24
CA LEU A 92 -2.65 6.45 18.06
C LEU A 92 -1.46 6.35 17.09
N VAL A 93 -1.31 5.21 16.40
CA VAL A 93 -0.27 5.04 15.39
C VAL A 93 -0.56 5.96 14.21
N SER A 94 0.50 6.58 13.65
CA SER A 94 0.38 7.42 12.46
C SER A 94 -0.35 6.66 11.33
N GLY A 95 -1.39 7.27 10.76
CA GLY A 95 -2.21 6.62 9.72
C GLY A 95 -3.29 5.67 10.23
N ALA A 96 -3.48 5.53 11.54
CA ALA A 96 -4.65 4.86 12.09
C ALA A 96 -5.92 5.69 11.85
N PRO A 97 -7.04 5.09 11.42
CA PRO A 97 -8.32 5.77 11.40
C PRO A 97 -8.72 6.09 12.85
N LEU A 98 -8.83 7.38 13.19
CA LEU A 98 -9.52 7.82 14.39
C LEU A 98 -11.00 7.40 14.28
N ALA A 99 -11.63 7.07 15.40
CA ALA A 99 -13.07 6.81 15.43
C ALA A 99 -13.79 8.00 14.77
N ALA A 100 -14.76 7.71 13.91
CA ALA A 100 -15.60 8.75 13.33
C ALA A 100 -16.15 9.60 14.48
N ALA A 101 -15.97 10.92 14.39
CA ALA A 101 -16.63 11.81 15.35
C ALA A 101 -18.14 11.58 15.18
N GLU A 102 -18.77 10.99 16.20
CA GLU A 102 -20.23 10.99 16.30
C GLU A 102 -20.68 12.45 16.35
N GLY A 103 -21.45 12.84 15.35
CA GLY A 103 -22.13 14.13 15.24
C GLY A 103 -23.51 13.90 14.68
#